data_AF-A0A1C7D756-F1
#
_entry.id   AF-A0A1C7D756-F1
#
_cell.length_a   1.000
_cell.length_b   1.000
_cell.length_c   1.000
_cell.angle_alpha   90.00
_cell.angle_beta   90.00
_cell.angle_gamma   90.00
#
_symmetry.space_group_name_H-M   'P 1'
#
loop_
_entity.id
_entity.type
_entity.pdbx_description
1 polymer ?
#
loop_
_entity_poly.entity_id
_entity_poly.type
_entity_poly.pdbx_seq_one_letter_code
_entity_poly.pdbx_strand_id
1 'polypeptide(L)'
;MAQPDNTIPDHGALVGWEARPLGETLMLTLQTRSSGSDDSEAAHSQALLLTQQQAVQLAHNLFRATGETPPQKPSPLRRLFGG
;
A
#
# COMPACT_ATOMS: atom_id res chain seq x y z
N MET A 1 -8.54 35.64 -11.23
CA MET A 1 -9.37 34.45 -10.92
C MET A 1 -8.52 33.23 -11.22
N ALA A 2 -8.12 32.47 -10.20
CA ALA A 2 -7.39 31.21 -10.41
C ALA A 2 -8.42 30.12 -10.76
N GLN A 3 -8.24 29.46 -11.89
CA GLN A 3 -9.04 28.29 -12.31
C GLN A 3 -8.79 27.18 -11.27
N PRO A 4 -9.83 26.49 -10.74
CA PRO A 4 -9.60 25.31 -9.93
C PRO A 4 -8.90 24.27 -10.81
N ASP A 5 -7.72 23.83 -10.36
CA ASP A 5 -6.94 22.78 -10.99
C ASP A 5 -7.71 21.46 -10.83
N ASN A 6 -8.59 21.16 -11.79
CA ASN A 6 -9.35 19.92 -11.89
C ASN A 6 -8.45 18.78 -12.43
N THR A 7 -7.18 18.73 -12.04
CA THR A 7 -6.31 17.59 -12.28
C THR A 7 -6.89 16.41 -11.50
N ILE A 8 -7.65 15.56 -12.21
CA ILE A 8 -7.92 14.21 -11.74
C ILE A 8 -6.53 13.62 -11.43
N PRO A 9 -6.25 13.23 -10.17
CA PRO A 9 -4.93 12.71 -9.83
C PRO A 9 -4.58 11.59 -10.79
N ASP A 10 -3.35 11.62 -11.31
CA ASP A 10 -2.85 10.60 -12.22
C ASP A 10 -3.02 9.23 -11.53
N HIS A 11 -4.02 8.48 -11.98
CA HIS A 11 -4.47 7.25 -11.34
C HIS A 11 -3.89 6.09 -12.14
N GLY A 12 -2.81 5.52 -11.62
CA GLY A 12 -2.21 4.31 -12.15
C GLY A 12 -2.73 3.05 -11.46
N ALA A 13 -2.73 1.94 -12.19
CA ALA A 13 -2.97 0.62 -11.60
C ALA A 13 -1.79 0.25 -10.69
N LEU A 14 -2.06 -0.09 -9.42
CA LEU A 14 -1.04 -0.59 -8.49
C LEU A 14 -0.58 -1.98 -8.95
N VAL A 15 0.66 -2.09 -9.40
CA VAL A 15 1.26 -3.34 -9.90
C VAL A 15 2.20 -4.01 -8.90
N GLY A 16 2.69 -3.25 -7.93
CA GLY A 16 3.61 -3.75 -6.91
C GLY A 16 3.65 -2.84 -5.69
N TRP A 17 3.99 -3.41 -4.54
CA TRP A 17 4.26 -2.65 -3.34
C TRP A 17 5.24 -3.41 -2.44
N GLU A 18 6.07 -2.67 -1.70
CA GLU A 18 6.99 -3.22 -0.73
C GLU A 18 6.98 -2.36 0.54
N ALA A 19 6.95 -3.01 1.70
CA ALA A 19 7.05 -2.34 2.99
C ALA A 19 8.37 -2.74 3.67
N ARG A 20 9.25 -1.76 3.91
CA ARG A 20 10.52 -1.95 4.62
C ARG A 20 10.51 -1.21 5.96
N PRO A 21 10.61 -1.91 7.11
CA PRO A 21 10.72 -1.25 8.40
C PRO A 21 12.09 -0.57 8.54
N LEU A 22 12.09 0.67 9.03
CA LEU A 22 13.25 1.52 9.29
C LEU A 22 13.17 2.03 10.74
N GLY A 23 13.27 1.10 11.69
CA GLY A 23 13.14 1.37 13.13
C GLY A 23 11.72 1.78 13.52
N GLU A 24 11.54 3.05 13.87
CA GLU A 24 10.23 3.62 14.26
C GLU A 24 9.36 4.03 13.07
N THR A 25 9.93 3.95 11.86
CA THR A 25 9.24 4.28 10.61
C THR A 25 9.17 3.07 9.67
N LEU A 26 8.35 3.18 8.65
CA LEU A 26 8.16 2.19 7.60
C LEU A 26 8.21 2.92 6.26
N MET A 27 9.09 2.46 5.37
CA MET A 27 9.12 2.92 3.99
C MET A 27 8.20 2.01 3.17
N LEU A 28 7.13 2.59 2.63
CA LEU A 28 6.21 1.93 1.72
C LEU A 28 6.50 2.40 0.30
N THR A 29 7.03 1.52 -0.54
CA THR A 29 7.22 1.77 -1.96
C THR A 29 6.01 1.25 -2.72
N LEU A 30 5.38 2.09 -3.52
CA LEU A 30 4.26 1.76 -4.40
C LEU A 30 4.71 1.85 -5.85
N GLN A 31 4.37 0.85 -6.65
CA GLN A 31 4.65 0.82 -8.08
C GLN A 31 3.33 0.86 -8.83
N THR A 32 3.14 1.88 -9.67
CA THR A 32 1.93 2.06 -10.47
C THR A 32 2.26 2.06 -11.95
N ARG A 33 1.31 1.66 -12.79
CA ARG A 33 1.36 1.84 -14.24
C ARG A 33 0.22 2.73 -14.68
N SER A 34 0.50 3.79 -15.43
CA SER A 34 -0.54 4.65 -16.00
C SER A 34 -1.31 3.87 -17.07
N SER A 35 -2.63 4.06 -17.13
CA SER A 35 -3.48 3.36 -18.11
C SER A 35 -3.59 4.07 -19.47
N GLY A 36 -2.90 5.20 -19.67
CA GLY A 36 -3.17 6.10 -20.81
C GLY A 36 -1.98 6.68 -21.57
N SER A 37 -0.73 6.36 -21.20
CA SER A 37 0.45 6.81 -21.95
C SER A 37 0.97 5.68 -22.83
N ASP A 38 1.18 5.95 -24.13
CA ASP A 38 1.87 5.09 -25.11
C ASP A 38 3.28 4.65 -24.66
N ASP A 39 3.78 5.18 -23.54
CA ASP A 39 4.96 4.72 -22.83
C ASP A 39 4.63 3.46 -22.00
N SER A 40 4.33 2.36 -22.71
CA SER A 40 3.79 1.10 -22.17
C SER A 40 4.67 0.34 -21.16
N GLU A 41 5.84 0.86 -20.77
CA GLU A 41 6.80 0.12 -19.95
C GLU A 41 7.15 0.74 -18.58
N ALA A 42 7.05 2.05 -18.41
CA ALA A 42 7.58 2.70 -17.20
C ALA A 42 6.62 2.58 -16.02
N ALA A 43 6.89 1.63 -15.11
CA ALA A 43 6.24 1.63 -13.80
C ALA A 43 6.72 2.84 -12.99
N HIS A 44 5.81 3.72 -12.60
CA HIS A 44 6.11 4.83 -11.70
C HIS A 44 6.27 4.29 -10.27
N SER A 45 7.38 4.61 -9.62
CA SER A 45 7.64 4.20 -8.24
C SER A 45 7.56 5.40 -7.31
N GLN A 46 6.71 5.32 -6.30
CA GLN A 46 6.58 6.34 -5.25
C GLN A 46 6.90 5.74 -3.89
N ALA A 47 7.80 6.37 -3.13
CA ALA A 47 8.12 5.97 -1.77
C ALA A 47 7.42 6.89 -0.76
N LEU A 48 6.76 6.29 0.23
CA LEU A 48 6.13 6.97 1.35
C LEU A 48 6.84 6.56 2.64
N LEU A 49 7.23 7.55 3.45
CA LEU A 49 7.71 7.29 4.80
C LEU A 49 6.53 7.43 5.78
N LEU A 50 6.27 6.39 6.55
CA LEU A 50 5.15 6.32 7.49
C LEU A 50 5.69 6.03 8.89
N THR A 51 5.07 6.62 9.92
CA THR A 51 5.24 6.09 11.29
C THR A 51 4.53 4.74 11.42
N GLN A 52 4.88 3.95 12.44
CA GLN A 52 4.14 2.70 12.71
C GLN A 52 2.63 2.93 12.88
N GLN A 53 2.23 4.03 13.54
CA GLN A 53 0.82 4.38 13.71
C GLN A 53 0.13 4.70 12.39
N GLN A 54 0.78 5.47 11.51
CA GLN A 54 0.24 5.78 10.17
C GLN A 54 0.10 4.52 9.31
N ALA A 55 1.08 3.61 9.38
CA ALA A 55 1.02 2.34 8.66
C ALA A 55 -0.17 1.46 9.14
N VAL A 56 -0.42 1.40 10.45
CA VAL A 56 -1.56 0.67 11.02
C VAL A 56 -2.89 1.31 10.59
N GLN A 57 -2.99 2.64 10.62
CA GLN A 57 -4.19 3.34 10.17
C GLN A 57 -4.46 3.12 8.68
N LEU A 58 -3.41 3.17 7.85
CA LEU A 58 -3.51 2.86 6.43
C LEU A 58 -4.02 1.43 6.22
N ALA A 59 -3.42 0.44 6.89
CA ALA A 59 -3.86 -0.95 6.80
C ALA A 59 -5.33 -1.13 7.22
N HIS A 60 -5.75 -0.55 8.35
CA HIS A 60 -7.14 -0.58 8.78
C HIS A 60 -8.09 0.07 7.78
N ASN A 61 -7.71 1.19 7.17
CA ASN A 61 -8.52 1.84 6.15
C ASN A 61 -8.70 0.91 4.94
N LEU A 62 -7.63 0.29 4.46
CA LEU A 62 -7.67 -0.65 3.33
C LEU A 62 -8.57 -1.85 3.63
N PHE A 63 -8.41 -2.50 4.79
CA PHE A 63 -9.29 -3.61 5.20
C PHE A 63 -10.76 -3.19 5.31
N ARG A 64 -11.03 -2.03 5.91
CA ARG A 64 -12.38 -1.50 6.03
C ARG A 64 -13.00 -1.18 4.65
N ALA A 65 -12.21 -0.65 3.72
CA ALA A 65 -12.67 -0.29 2.39
C ALA A 65 -12.98 -1.51 1.51
N THR A 66 -12.23 -2.60 1.66
CA THR A 66 -12.43 -3.84 0.89
C THR A 66 -13.37 -4.84 1.56
N GLY A 67 -13.65 -4.68 2.86
CA GLY A 67 -14.38 -5.66 3.66
C GLY A 67 -13.54 -6.88 4.05
N GLU A 68 -12.25 -6.87 3.73
CA GLU A 68 -11.30 -7.93 4.09
C GLU A 68 -10.89 -7.82 5.56
N THR A 69 -10.35 -8.90 6.11
CA THR A 69 -9.78 -8.91 7.47
C THR A 69 -8.28 -9.15 7.44
N PRO A 70 -7.52 -8.63 8.44
CA PRO A 70 -6.10 -8.91 8.53
C PRO A 70 -5.81 -10.42 8.57
N PRO A 71 -4.83 -10.91 7.80
CA PRO A 71 -4.47 -12.32 7.84
C PRO A 71 -4.00 -12.70 9.25
N GLN A 72 -4.57 -13.77 9.80
CA GLN A 72 -4.16 -14.26 11.11
C GLN A 72 -2.74 -14.83 11.02
N LYS A 73 -1.82 -14.34 11.86
CA LYS A 73 -0.48 -14.95 11.95
C LYS A 73 -0.66 -16.41 12.39
N PRO A 74 -0.06 -17.39 11.67
CA PRO A 74 -0.13 -18.78 12.10
C PRO A 74 0.52 -18.90 13.47
N SER A 75 -0.27 -19.31 14.48
CA SER A 75 0.23 -19.52 15.83
C SER A 75 1.12 -20.77 15.85
N PRO A 76 2.42 -20.65 16.22
CA PRO A 76 3.32 -21.80 16.28
C PRO A 76 2.90 -22.83 17.33
N LEU A 77 2.06 -22.44 18.30
CA LEU A 77 1.58 -23.32 19.37
C LEU A 77 0.54 -24.35 18.90
N ARG A 78 -0.07 -24.16 17.72
CA ARG A 78 -0.96 -25.16 17.13
C ARG A 78 -0.24 -26.43 16.67
N ARG A 79 1.09 -26.42 16.54
CA ARG A 79 1.90 -27.61 16.19
C ARG A 79 2.27 -28.49 17.37
N LEU A 80 2.09 -28.03 18.61
CA LEU A 80 2.53 -28.77 19.81
C LEU A 80 1.39 -29.40 20.61
N PHE A 81 0.11 -29.07 20.32
CA PHE A 81 -1.04 -29.52 21.12
C PHE A 81 -2.22 -30.06 20.30
N GLY A 82 -2.01 -30.62 19.11
CA GLY A 82 -3.12 -31.27 18.40
C GLY A 82 -2.73 -32.01 17.12
N GLY A 83 -2.68 -33.35 17.22
CA GLY A 83 -2.62 -34.31 16.11
C GLY A 83 -1.27 -34.96 15.91
#